data_AF-A0A2X3K462-F1
#
_entry.id   AF-A0A2X3K462-F1
#
_cell.length_a   1.000
_cell.length_b   1.000
_cell.length_c   1.000
_cell.angle_alpha   90.00
_cell.angle_beta   90.00
_cell.angle_gamma   90.00
#
_symmetry.space_group_name_H-M   'P 1'
#
loop_
_entity.id
_entity.type
_entity.pdbx_description
1 polymer ?
#
loop_
_entity_poly.entity_id
_entity_poly.type
_entity_poly.pdbx_seq_one_letter_code
_entity_poly.pdbx_strand_id
1 'polypeptide(L)'
;MWLTLQGREVKTIFIGGGTPSLLSGPAMQTLLDGVRARLPLAADAEITMEANPGTVEADRFVDYQRAGVNRISIGVQSFSEDKLKRLGRIHGPQEAKRAAKLASGLGLRSFNLDLMHGLPDQSLEEALGDLRQAIELNPPHLSWYQLTIEPNTLFGSRPPVLPDDDALWDIFEQGHQLLTQRVISNMKLPLTPNPVISASTISTTGALATTSVLAAARTAK
;
A
#
# COMPACT_ATOMS: atom_id res chain seq x y z
N MET A 1 -13.55 26.32 15.20
CA MET A 1 -12.85 26.96 14.05
C MET A 1 -12.96 26.00 12.88
N TRP A 2 -13.93 26.23 12.00
CA TRP A 2 -14.11 25.39 10.81
C TRP A 2 -12.98 25.72 9.82
N LEU A 3 -12.37 24.70 9.21
CA LEU A 3 -11.38 24.86 8.15
C LEU A 3 -11.99 25.70 7.02
N THR A 4 -11.64 26.98 6.93
CA THR A 4 -12.00 27.81 5.79
C THR A 4 -11.01 27.52 4.68
N LEU A 5 -11.45 26.80 3.64
CA LEU A 5 -10.60 26.48 2.47
C LEU A 5 -10.30 27.70 1.60
N GLN A 6 -10.81 28.89 1.96
CA GLN A 6 -10.60 30.15 1.23
C GLN A 6 -10.93 30.03 -0.27
N GLY A 7 -11.98 29.27 -0.61
CA GLY A 7 -12.39 29.02 -2.00
C GLY A 7 -11.58 27.97 -2.75
N ARG A 8 -10.63 27.28 -2.11
CA ARG A 8 -9.87 26.19 -2.75
C ARG A 8 -10.66 24.88 -2.73
N GLU A 9 -10.62 24.16 -3.85
CA GLU A 9 -11.16 22.81 -3.97
C GLU A 9 -10.21 21.76 -3.40
N VAL A 10 -10.78 20.75 -2.76
CA VAL A 10 -10.08 19.54 -2.35
C VAL A 10 -9.83 18.68 -3.58
N LYS A 11 -8.56 18.48 -3.93
CA LYS A 11 -8.13 17.66 -5.07
C LYS A 11 -7.85 16.21 -4.71
N THR A 12 -7.53 15.95 -3.44
CA THR A 12 -7.18 14.61 -2.96
C THR A 12 -7.76 14.36 -1.58
N ILE A 13 -8.28 13.16 -1.39
CA ILE A 13 -8.73 12.62 -0.10
C ILE A 13 -7.97 11.31 0.10
N PHE A 14 -7.30 11.19 1.23
CA PHE A 14 -6.66 9.95 1.64
C PHE A 14 -7.31 9.43 2.92
N ILE A 15 -7.85 8.23 2.85
CA ILE A 15 -8.49 7.54 3.97
C ILE A 15 -7.57 6.39 4.40
N GLY A 16 -6.73 6.64 5.41
CA GLY A 16 -5.74 5.68 5.90
C GLY A 16 -5.57 5.73 7.42
N GLY A 17 -4.54 5.04 7.92
CA GLY A 17 -4.38 4.71 9.33
C GLY A 17 -5.35 3.59 9.73
N GLY A 18 -5.28 3.07 10.96
CA GLY A 18 -6.21 2.02 11.43
C GLY A 18 -6.46 0.91 10.40
N THR A 19 -7.72 0.61 10.08
CA THR A 19 -8.09 -0.22 8.93
C THR A 19 -9.42 0.29 8.33
N PRO A 20 -9.39 1.20 7.35
CA PRO A 20 -10.59 1.82 6.80
C PRO A 20 -11.54 0.82 6.14
N SER A 21 -10.97 -0.25 5.59
CA SER A 21 -11.69 -1.39 5.02
C SER A 21 -12.55 -2.20 6.02
N LEU A 22 -12.46 -1.91 7.33
CA LEU A 22 -13.44 -2.41 8.28
C LEU A 22 -14.82 -1.72 8.16
N LEU A 23 -14.86 -0.50 7.62
CA LEU A 23 -16.12 0.21 7.36
C LEU A 23 -16.96 -0.57 6.34
N SER A 24 -18.27 -0.63 6.58
CA SER A 24 -19.21 -1.12 5.58
C SER A 24 -19.29 -0.14 4.39
N GLY A 25 -19.73 -0.62 3.23
CA GLY A 25 -20.03 0.23 2.07
C GLY A 25 -20.91 1.45 2.42
N PRO A 26 -22.06 1.26 3.10
CA PRO A 26 -22.91 2.37 3.53
C PRO A 26 -22.23 3.36 4.49
N ALA A 27 -21.33 2.90 5.36
CA ALA A 27 -20.58 3.79 6.24
C ALA A 27 -19.57 4.62 5.46
N MET A 28 -18.88 4.03 4.47
CA MET A 28 -18.00 4.75 3.57
C MET A 28 -18.76 5.78 2.72
N GLN A 29 -19.93 5.41 2.19
CA GLN A 29 -20.82 6.33 1.48
C GLN A 29 -21.20 7.52 2.36
N THR A 30 -21.67 7.25 3.59
CA THR A 30 -22.04 8.30 4.56
C THR A 30 -20.87 9.24 4.85
N LEU A 31 -19.66 8.71 5.00
CA LEU A 31 -18.44 9.50 5.20
C LEU A 31 -18.18 10.43 4.01
N LEU A 32 -18.15 9.89 2.79
CA LEU A 32 -17.83 10.66 1.59
C LEU A 32 -18.92 11.67 1.22
N ASP A 33 -20.20 11.35 1.45
CA ASP A 33 -21.30 12.31 1.29
C ASP A 33 -21.22 13.44 2.31
N GLY A 34 -20.84 13.11 3.56
CA GLY A 34 -20.60 14.10 4.59
C GLY A 34 -19.47 15.07 4.22
N VAL A 35 -18.42 14.56 3.56
CA VAL A 35 -17.31 15.37 3.03
C VAL A 35 -17.78 16.26 1.88
N ARG A 36 -18.47 15.70 0.87
CA ARG A 36 -19.03 16.45 -0.27
C ARG A 36 -20.00 17.56 0.15
N ALA A 37 -20.77 17.33 1.21
CA ALA A 37 -21.72 18.30 1.73
C ALA A 37 -21.06 19.51 2.44
N ARG A 38 -19.78 19.41 2.81
CA ARG A 38 -19.08 20.40 3.66
C ARG A 38 -17.90 21.06 2.97
N LEU A 39 -17.28 20.38 2.00
CA LEU A 39 -16.07 20.82 1.32
C LEU A 39 -16.31 20.84 -0.20
N PRO A 40 -15.84 21.86 -0.92
CA PRO A 40 -15.80 21.83 -2.38
C PRO A 40 -14.75 20.80 -2.83
N LEU A 41 -15.18 19.76 -3.55
CA LEU A 41 -14.29 18.75 -4.12
C LEU A 41 -14.16 19.01 -5.61
N ALA A 42 -12.93 18.92 -6.12
CA ALA A 42 -12.69 18.93 -7.56
C ALA A 42 -13.42 17.75 -8.22
N ALA A 43 -13.94 17.95 -9.44
CA ALA A 43 -14.69 16.92 -10.15
C ALA A 43 -13.86 15.65 -10.45
N ASP A 44 -12.55 15.81 -10.57
CA ASP A 44 -11.57 14.75 -10.83
C ASP A 44 -10.75 14.36 -9.59
N ALA A 45 -11.24 14.72 -8.39
CA ALA A 45 -10.53 14.48 -7.14
C ALA A 45 -10.14 13.00 -6.97
N GLU A 46 -8.90 12.75 -6.56
CA GLU A 46 -8.48 11.41 -6.18
C GLU A 46 -8.98 11.09 -4.77
N ILE A 47 -9.68 9.97 -4.62
CA ILE A 47 -10.16 9.47 -3.34
C ILE A 47 -9.50 8.11 -3.14
N THR A 48 -8.40 8.12 -2.37
CA THR A 48 -7.60 6.94 -2.04
C THR A 48 -8.04 6.36 -0.70
N MET A 49 -8.16 5.03 -0.61
CA MET A 49 -8.29 4.33 0.68
C MET A 49 -7.23 3.26 0.87
N GLU A 50 -6.81 3.06 2.11
CA GLU A 50 -6.07 1.86 2.53
C GLU A 50 -7.02 0.68 2.76
N ALA A 51 -6.61 -0.50 2.31
CA ALA A 51 -7.35 -1.74 2.49
C ALA A 51 -6.44 -2.90 2.89
N ASN A 52 -6.94 -3.75 3.79
CA ASN A 52 -6.33 -5.06 4.02
C ASN A 52 -6.91 -6.06 3.01
N PRO A 53 -6.13 -7.07 2.58
CA PRO A 53 -6.58 -8.02 1.58
C PRO A 53 -7.52 -9.11 2.12
N GLY A 54 -7.92 -9.05 3.40
CA GLY A 54 -8.82 -10.02 4.02
C GLY A 54 -10.11 -10.24 3.22
N THR A 55 -10.67 -11.45 3.28
CA THR A 55 -11.79 -11.86 2.43
C THR A 55 -12.98 -10.89 2.53
N VAL A 56 -13.34 -10.51 3.75
CA VAL A 56 -14.50 -9.64 4.03
C VAL A 56 -14.26 -8.22 3.53
N GLU A 57 -13.05 -7.70 3.69
CA GLU A 57 -12.62 -6.37 3.26
C GLU A 57 -12.57 -6.27 1.73
N ALA A 58 -11.99 -7.28 1.07
CA ALA A 58 -11.85 -7.31 -0.39
C ALA A 58 -13.21 -7.40 -1.10
N ASP A 59 -14.19 -8.10 -0.51
CA ASP A 59 -15.56 -8.20 -1.06
C ASP A 59 -16.30 -6.86 -1.04
N ARG A 60 -15.83 -5.88 -0.25
CA ARG A 60 -16.41 -4.54 -0.18
C ARG A 60 -15.80 -3.55 -1.18
N PHE A 61 -14.78 -3.94 -1.96
CA PHE A 61 -14.14 -3.01 -2.89
C PHE A 61 -15.11 -2.40 -3.90
N VAL A 62 -16.09 -3.19 -4.38
CA VAL A 62 -17.17 -2.70 -5.25
C VAL A 62 -17.99 -1.61 -4.55
N ASP A 63 -18.30 -1.80 -3.27
CA ASP A 63 -19.09 -0.82 -2.51
C ASP A 63 -18.30 0.44 -2.19
N TYR A 64 -16.99 0.33 -1.93
CA TYR A 64 -16.11 1.49 -1.79
C TYR A 64 -16.01 2.27 -3.09
N GLN A 65 -15.89 1.57 -4.23
CA GLN A 65 -15.91 2.20 -5.54
C GLN A 65 -17.23 2.97 -5.76
N ARG A 66 -18.37 2.35 -5.44
CA ARG A 66 -19.69 3.00 -5.51
C ARG A 66 -19.81 4.22 -4.60
N ALA A 67 -19.20 4.18 -3.41
CA ALA A 67 -19.14 5.31 -2.49
C ALA A 67 -18.30 6.50 -3.04
N GLY A 68 -17.45 6.23 -4.04
CA GLY A 68 -16.62 7.20 -4.74
C GLY A 68 -15.13 7.06 -4.49
N VAL A 69 -14.67 6.00 -3.81
CA VAL A 69 -13.25 5.66 -3.76
C VAL A 69 -12.81 5.29 -5.17
N ASN A 70 -11.78 5.95 -5.68
CA ASN A 70 -11.28 5.69 -7.03
C ASN A 70 -9.83 5.21 -7.03
N ARG A 71 -9.16 5.11 -5.87
CA ARG A 71 -7.86 4.47 -5.72
C ARG A 71 -7.79 3.64 -4.44
N ILE A 72 -7.22 2.44 -4.50
CA ILE A 72 -7.07 1.55 -3.33
C ILE A 72 -5.60 1.18 -3.14
N SER A 73 -5.06 1.32 -1.93
CA SER A 73 -3.75 0.76 -1.54
C SER A 73 -3.95 -0.50 -0.71
N ILE A 74 -3.45 -1.63 -1.19
CA ILE A 74 -3.65 -2.95 -0.57
C ILE A 74 -2.39 -3.34 0.20
N GLY A 75 -2.53 -3.46 1.52
CA GLY A 75 -1.46 -3.84 2.44
C GLY A 75 -1.10 -5.33 2.38
N VAL A 76 -0.47 -5.79 1.30
CA VAL A 76 -0.09 -7.20 1.09
C VAL A 76 1.02 -7.63 2.04
N GLN A 77 2.08 -6.83 2.13
CA GLN A 77 3.31 -7.03 2.91
C GLN A 77 4.20 -8.19 2.46
N SER A 78 3.66 -9.39 2.32
CA SER A 78 4.37 -10.57 1.84
C SER A 78 3.38 -11.58 1.24
N PHE A 79 3.85 -12.44 0.34
CA PHE A 79 3.13 -13.62 -0.15
C PHE A 79 3.59 -14.91 0.53
N SER A 80 4.40 -14.81 1.60
CA SER A 80 4.75 -15.92 2.49
C SER A 80 3.85 -15.92 3.72
N GLU A 81 3.15 -17.04 3.95
CA GLU A 81 2.29 -17.22 5.12
C GLU A 81 3.07 -17.07 6.43
N ASP A 82 4.30 -17.59 6.48
CA ASP A 82 5.15 -17.53 7.68
C ASP A 82 5.57 -16.10 7.99
N LYS A 83 5.92 -15.31 6.96
CA LYS A 83 6.27 -13.90 7.16
C LYS A 83 5.05 -13.07 7.58
N LEU A 84 3.88 -13.34 7.00
CA LEU A 84 2.62 -12.70 7.40
C LEU A 84 2.27 -12.98 8.87
N LYS A 85 2.39 -14.23 9.32
CA LYS A 85 2.18 -14.61 10.74
C LYS A 85 3.14 -13.87 11.66
N ARG A 86 4.43 -13.77 11.29
CA ARG A 86 5.44 -13.02 12.07
C ARG A 86 5.12 -11.53 12.16
N LEU A 87 4.54 -10.96 11.10
CA LEU A 87 4.04 -9.59 11.07
C LEU A 87 2.72 -9.39 11.85
N GLY A 88 2.15 -10.46 12.41
CA GLY A 88 0.85 -10.41 13.09
C GLY A 88 -0.31 -10.17 12.13
N ARG A 89 -0.15 -10.48 10.84
CA ARG A 89 -1.22 -10.37 9.84
C ARG A 89 -2.14 -11.57 9.93
N ILE A 90 -3.43 -11.30 9.80
CA ILE A 90 -4.50 -12.31 9.87
C ILE A 90 -4.95 -12.80 8.48
N HIS A 91 -4.47 -12.16 7.40
CA HIS A 91 -4.69 -12.59 6.02
C HIS A 91 -3.55 -13.51 5.57
N GLY A 92 -3.84 -14.36 4.60
CA GLY A 92 -2.86 -15.20 3.92
C GLY A 92 -2.52 -14.71 2.51
N PRO A 93 -1.62 -15.42 1.81
CA PRO A 93 -1.19 -15.05 0.47
C PRO A 93 -2.28 -15.22 -0.60
N GLN A 94 -3.24 -16.12 -0.39
CA GLN A 94 -4.35 -16.32 -1.34
C GLN A 94 -5.33 -15.15 -1.27
N GLU A 95 -5.62 -14.64 -0.07
CA GLU A 95 -6.40 -13.43 0.12
C GLU A 95 -5.74 -12.23 -0.54
N ALA A 96 -4.42 -12.05 -0.38
CA ALA A 96 -3.66 -11.01 -1.09
C ALA A 96 -3.80 -11.09 -2.61
N LYS A 97 -3.61 -12.28 -3.19
CA LYS A 97 -3.77 -12.49 -4.64
C LYS A 97 -5.20 -12.24 -5.11
N ARG A 98 -6.20 -12.66 -4.33
CA ARG A 98 -7.62 -12.42 -4.62
C ARG A 98 -7.94 -10.93 -4.59
N ALA A 99 -7.51 -10.20 -3.56
CA ALA A 99 -7.73 -8.77 -3.42
C ALA A 99 -7.12 -7.98 -4.60
N ALA A 100 -5.91 -8.33 -5.04
CA ALA A 100 -5.29 -7.74 -6.22
C ALA A 100 -6.11 -7.98 -7.50
N LYS A 101 -6.57 -9.23 -7.71
CA LYS A 101 -7.42 -9.58 -8.87
C LYS A 101 -8.76 -8.86 -8.84
N LEU A 102 -9.38 -8.74 -7.66
CA LEU A 102 -10.62 -7.98 -7.48
C LEU A 102 -10.40 -6.52 -7.84
N ALA A 103 -9.39 -5.86 -7.26
CA ALA A 103 -9.08 -4.46 -7.56
C ALA A 103 -8.81 -4.22 -9.05
N SER A 104 -8.08 -5.14 -9.72
CA SER A 104 -7.84 -5.07 -11.16
C SER A 104 -9.12 -5.23 -12.01
N GLY A 105 -10.15 -5.91 -11.51
CA GLY A 105 -11.43 -6.08 -12.19
C GLY A 105 -12.39 -4.90 -12.00
N LEU A 106 -12.07 -3.94 -11.15
CA LEU A 106 -12.88 -2.76 -10.90
C LEU A 106 -12.47 -1.59 -11.80
N GLY A 107 -13.43 -0.72 -12.11
CA GLY A 107 -13.17 0.56 -12.77
C GLY A 107 -12.54 1.61 -11.83
N LEU A 108 -11.56 1.22 -11.02
CA LEU A 108 -10.77 2.15 -10.21
C LEU A 108 -9.89 2.99 -11.15
N ARG A 109 -9.61 4.24 -10.76
CA ARG A 109 -8.58 5.06 -11.42
C ARG A 109 -7.21 4.38 -11.32
N SER A 110 -6.91 3.79 -10.17
CA SER A 110 -5.68 3.03 -9.94
C SER A 110 -5.77 2.15 -8.69
N PHE A 111 -4.81 1.24 -8.51
CA PHE A 111 -4.59 0.56 -7.24
C PHE A 111 -3.11 0.30 -6.99
N ASN A 112 -2.76 0.06 -5.73
CA ASN A 112 -1.40 -0.19 -5.32
C ASN A 112 -1.32 -1.48 -4.49
N LEU A 113 -0.21 -2.21 -4.63
CA LEU A 113 0.17 -3.24 -3.67
C LEU A 113 1.33 -2.72 -2.81
N ASP A 114 1.20 -2.79 -1.50
CA ASP A 114 2.27 -2.47 -0.55
C ASP A 114 3.00 -3.75 -0.15
N LEU A 115 4.30 -3.83 -0.45
CA LEU A 115 5.16 -4.99 -0.19
C LEU A 115 6.35 -4.60 0.68
N MET A 116 6.67 -5.43 1.67
CA MET A 116 7.79 -5.22 2.59
C MET A 116 8.94 -6.17 2.28
N HIS A 117 10.17 -5.70 2.49
CA HIS A 117 11.38 -6.54 2.53
C HIS A 117 12.18 -6.32 3.82
N GLY A 118 13.18 -7.15 4.07
CA GLY A 118 13.93 -7.13 5.34
C GLY A 118 13.10 -7.66 6.52
N LEU A 119 12.18 -8.60 6.26
CA LEU A 119 11.34 -9.21 7.31
C LEU A 119 12.17 -10.15 8.20
N PRO A 120 11.72 -10.44 9.44
CA PRO A 120 12.42 -11.38 10.32
C PRO A 120 12.65 -12.75 9.66
N ASP A 121 13.89 -13.22 9.70
CA ASP A 121 14.38 -14.44 9.04
C ASP A 121 14.09 -14.50 7.52
N GLN A 122 13.94 -13.37 6.83
CA GLN A 122 13.72 -13.33 5.38
C GLN A 122 15.05 -13.49 4.63
N SER A 123 15.13 -14.54 3.81
CA SER A 123 16.22 -14.71 2.86
C SER A 123 16.04 -13.82 1.62
N LEU A 124 17.13 -13.60 0.90
CA LEU A 124 17.12 -12.94 -0.40
C LEU A 124 16.10 -13.55 -1.37
N GLU A 125 16.10 -14.88 -1.52
CA GLU A 125 15.20 -15.54 -2.47
C GLU A 125 13.73 -15.43 -2.07
N GLU A 126 13.41 -15.42 -0.78
CA GLU A 126 12.04 -15.14 -0.31
C GLU A 126 11.62 -13.70 -0.63
N ALA A 127 12.49 -12.71 -0.41
CA ALA A 127 12.21 -11.32 -0.72
C ALA A 127 12.00 -11.10 -2.23
N LEU A 128 12.85 -11.70 -3.07
CA LEU A 128 12.69 -11.66 -4.52
C LEU A 128 11.46 -12.45 -4.99
N GLY A 129 11.12 -13.56 -4.32
CA GLY A 129 9.90 -14.34 -4.58
C GLY A 129 8.64 -13.51 -4.37
N ASP A 130 8.56 -12.78 -3.25
CA ASP A 130 7.47 -11.84 -2.96
C ASP A 130 7.36 -10.76 -4.05
N LEU A 131 8.49 -10.21 -4.47
CA LEU A 131 8.55 -9.17 -5.50
C LEU A 131 8.12 -9.68 -6.88
N ARG A 132 8.60 -10.86 -7.30
CA ARG A 132 8.18 -11.52 -8.55
C ARG A 132 6.67 -11.78 -8.55
N GLN A 133 6.12 -12.23 -7.41
CA GLN A 133 4.68 -12.47 -7.30
C GLN A 133 3.86 -11.17 -7.42
N ALA A 134 4.30 -10.07 -6.81
CA ALA A 134 3.65 -8.77 -6.96
C ALA A 134 3.68 -8.29 -8.43
N ILE A 135 4.81 -8.47 -9.11
CA ILE A 135 4.97 -8.12 -10.53
C ILE A 135 4.04 -8.96 -11.42
N GLU A 136 3.87 -10.25 -11.13
CA GLU A 136 2.97 -11.13 -11.88
C GLU A 136 1.50 -10.69 -11.76
N LEU A 137 1.09 -10.18 -10.60
CA LEU A 137 -0.23 -9.60 -10.38
C LEU A 137 -0.45 -8.29 -11.15
N ASN A 138 0.62 -7.71 -11.70
CA ASN A 138 0.63 -6.55 -12.60
C ASN A 138 -0.21 -5.35 -12.10
N PRO A 139 0.00 -4.88 -10.86
CA PRO A 139 -0.67 -3.68 -10.39
C PRO A 139 -0.16 -2.44 -11.13
N PRO A 140 -0.97 -1.38 -11.28
CA PRO A 140 -0.51 -0.13 -11.89
C PRO A 140 0.50 0.61 -10.99
N HIS A 141 0.50 0.36 -9.68
CA HIS A 141 1.55 0.79 -8.75
C HIS A 141 1.96 -0.32 -7.78
N LEU A 142 3.23 -0.31 -7.40
CA LEU A 142 3.81 -1.18 -6.39
C LEU A 142 4.69 -0.34 -5.46
N SER A 143 4.34 -0.31 -4.18
CA SER A 143 5.24 0.17 -3.13
C SER A 143 6.08 -1.01 -2.65
N TRP A 144 7.40 -0.87 -2.66
CA TRP A 144 8.31 -1.88 -2.15
C TRP A 144 9.33 -1.22 -1.22
N TYR A 145 9.29 -1.55 0.06
CA TYR A 145 10.02 -0.83 1.10
C TYR A 145 10.53 -1.74 2.22
N GLN A 146 11.59 -1.32 2.90
CA GLN A 146 12.19 -2.06 3.99
C GLN A 146 11.33 -1.96 5.26
N LEU A 147 11.21 -3.06 6.00
CA LEU A 147 10.67 -3.04 7.36
C LEU A 147 11.54 -2.16 8.26
N THR A 148 10.93 -1.13 8.84
CA THR A 148 11.54 -0.28 9.86
C THR A 148 10.87 -0.54 11.21
N ILE A 149 11.67 -0.60 12.28
CA ILE A 149 11.15 -0.80 13.64
C ILE A 149 10.84 0.56 14.27
N GLU A 150 9.55 0.86 14.43
CA GLU A 150 9.10 2.10 15.03
C GLU A 150 8.93 1.98 16.56
N PRO A 151 9.32 3.01 17.34
CA PRO A 151 8.97 3.10 18.75
C PRO A 151 7.45 3.05 18.93
N ASN A 152 6.96 2.29 19.92
CA ASN A 152 5.53 2.06 20.20
C ASN A 152 4.79 1.05 19.29
N THR A 153 5.52 0.07 18.77
CA THR A 153 4.96 -1.07 18.02
C THR A 153 5.26 -2.39 18.72
N LEU A 154 4.64 -3.48 18.29
CA LEU A 154 4.95 -4.80 18.85
C LEU A 154 6.45 -5.10 18.71
N PHE A 155 7.04 -4.81 17.55
CA PHE A 155 8.48 -4.97 17.33
C PHE A 155 9.32 -3.93 18.08
N GLY A 156 8.83 -2.71 18.29
CA GLY A 156 9.52 -1.77 19.19
C GLY A 156 9.61 -2.28 20.63
N SER A 157 8.59 -3.01 21.11
CA SER A 157 8.57 -3.61 22.45
C SER A 157 9.31 -4.94 22.56
N ARG A 158 9.39 -5.68 21.46
CA ARG A 158 10.01 -7.01 21.34
C ARG A 158 10.69 -7.10 19.98
N PRO A 159 11.89 -6.53 19.83
CA PRO A 159 12.55 -6.44 18.54
C PRO A 159 12.92 -7.85 18.04
N PRO A 160 12.50 -8.21 16.82
CA PRO A 160 12.97 -9.44 16.19
C PRO A 160 14.43 -9.27 15.75
N VAL A 161 15.09 -10.40 15.46
CA VAL A 161 16.33 -10.37 14.67
C VAL A 161 15.95 -10.06 13.22
N LEU A 162 16.58 -9.04 12.65
CA LEU A 162 16.43 -8.66 11.25
C LEU A 162 17.68 -9.11 10.48
N PRO A 163 17.60 -9.23 9.13
CA PRO A 163 18.79 -9.38 8.30
C PRO A 163 19.79 -8.25 8.58
N ASP A 164 21.09 -8.56 8.49
CA ASP A 164 22.15 -7.55 8.63
C ASP A 164 22.20 -6.61 7.41
N ASP A 165 23.02 -5.56 7.52
CA ASP A 165 23.09 -4.51 6.50
C ASP A 165 23.53 -5.05 5.13
N ASP A 166 24.42 -6.05 5.10
CA ASP A 166 24.88 -6.69 3.87
C ASP A 166 23.74 -7.47 3.19
N ALA A 167 22.98 -8.28 3.96
CA ALA A 167 21.83 -8.99 3.44
C ALA A 167 20.69 -8.05 3.00
N LEU A 168 20.46 -6.96 3.72
CA LEU A 168 19.48 -5.92 3.35
C LEU A 168 19.89 -5.23 2.05
N TRP A 169 21.18 -4.93 1.89
CA TRP A 169 21.73 -4.35 0.68
C TRP A 169 21.57 -5.28 -0.52
N ASP A 170 21.91 -6.57 -0.38
CA ASP A 170 21.74 -7.58 -1.43
C ASP A 170 20.28 -7.70 -1.89
N ILE A 171 19.34 -7.71 -0.92
CA ILE A 171 17.90 -7.72 -1.20
C ILE A 171 17.49 -6.49 -2.01
N PHE A 172 17.90 -5.30 -1.56
CA PHE A 172 17.56 -4.04 -2.21
C PHE A 172 18.12 -3.99 -3.64
N GLU A 173 19.41 -4.28 -3.80
CA GLU A 173 20.11 -4.20 -5.08
C GLU A 173 19.48 -5.14 -6.11
N GLN A 174 19.29 -6.42 -5.77
CA GLN A 174 18.74 -7.40 -6.71
C GLN A 174 17.27 -7.17 -7.01
N GLY A 175 16.47 -6.75 -6.03
CA GLY A 175 15.07 -6.42 -6.28
C GLY A 175 14.91 -5.13 -7.08
N HIS A 176 15.79 -4.14 -6.88
CA HIS A 176 15.82 -2.93 -7.70
C HIS A 176 16.17 -3.25 -9.16
N GLN A 177 17.15 -4.14 -9.40
CA GLN A 177 17.47 -4.63 -10.74
C GLN A 177 16.26 -5.33 -11.39
N LEU A 178 15.56 -6.20 -10.65
CA LEU A 178 14.36 -6.89 -11.12
C LEU A 178 13.25 -5.93 -11.54
N LEU A 179 12.97 -4.90 -10.73
CA LEU A 179 11.98 -3.87 -11.03
C LEU A 179 12.36 -3.04 -12.26
N THR A 180 13.62 -2.64 -12.37
CA THR A 180 14.11 -1.81 -13.47
C THR A 180 14.07 -2.54 -14.81
N GLN A 181 14.46 -3.81 -14.83
CA GLN A 181 14.35 -4.65 -16.04
C GLN A 181 12.90 -4.74 -16.53
N ARG A 182 11.93 -4.81 -15.62
CA ARG A 182 10.51 -4.86 -15.96
C ARG A 182 10.02 -3.55 -16.57
N VAL A 183 10.41 -2.40 -15.99
CA VAL A 183 10.10 -1.07 -16.56
C VAL A 183 10.62 -0.96 -17.99
N ILE A 184 11.87 -1.39 -18.23
CA ILE A 184 12.48 -1.38 -19.57
C ILE A 184 11.74 -2.33 -20.53
N SER A 185 11.31 -3.50 -20.07
CA SER A 185 10.56 -4.46 -20.92
C SER A 185 9.16 -3.96 -21.31
N ASN A 186 8.51 -3.16 -20.45
CA ASN A 186 7.20 -2.58 -20.71
C ASN A 186 7.24 -1.29 -21.56
N MET A 187 8.42 -0.72 -21.83
CA MET A 187 8.62 0.47 -22.68
C MET A 187 8.49 0.22 -24.21
N LYS A 188 7.83 -0.86 -24.65
CA LYS A 188 7.63 -1.16 -26.09
C LYS A 188 6.28 -0.73 -26.70
N LEU A 189 5.42 0.01 -25.99
CA LEU A 189 4.21 0.66 -26.55
C LEU A 189 3.95 2.00 -25.82
N PRO A 190 3.22 2.95 -26.45
CA PRO A 190 3.58 4.36 -26.47
C PRO A 190 3.52 5.05 -25.10
N LEU A 191 4.45 5.99 -24.96
CA LEU A 191 4.72 6.86 -23.82
C LEU A 191 3.45 7.40 -23.16
N THR A 192 3.13 6.89 -21.97
CA THR A 192 2.47 7.68 -20.92
C THR A 192 3.49 7.99 -19.83
N PRO A 193 3.60 9.24 -19.35
CA PRO A 193 4.63 9.62 -18.42
C PRO A 193 4.34 9.07 -17.01
N ASN A 194 5.36 8.47 -16.39
CA ASN A 194 5.49 8.08 -14.98
C ASN A 194 4.81 6.78 -14.48
N PRO A 195 5.51 5.63 -14.56
CA PRO A 195 5.51 4.70 -13.45
C PRO A 195 6.43 5.27 -12.35
N VAL A 196 5.85 5.88 -11.30
CA VAL A 196 6.62 6.21 -10.09
C VAL A 196 6.78 4.93 -9.28
N ILE A 197 7.94 4.28 -9.40
CA ILE A 197 8.43 3.34 -8.39
C ILE A 197 9.04 4.22 -7.29
N SER A 198 8.31 4.46 -6.20
CA SER A 198 8.92 5.07 -5.02
C SER A 198 9.64 3.99 -4.21
N ALA A 199 10.89 3.71 -4.57
CA ALA A 199 11.84 3.14 -3.61
C ALA A 199 12.25 4.31 -2.70
N SER A 200 11.74 4.35 -1.46
CA SER A 200 12.14 5.41 -0.54
C SER A 200 13.58 5.18 -0.09
N THR A 201 14.51 5.90 -0.70
CA THR A 201 15.88 6.09 -0.22
C THR A 201 15.86 6.89 1.07
N ILE A 202 16.65 6.47 2.06
CA ILE A 202 16.91 7.22 3.29
C ILE A 202 17.49 8.59 2.91
N SER A 203 16.74 9.68 3.17
CA SER A 203 17.26 11.04 3.13
C SER A 203 17.52 11.53 4.56
N THR A 204 18.78 11.81 4.86
CA THR A 204 19.25 12.41 6.12
C THR A 204 19.10 13.93 6.19
N THR A 205 18.30 14.56 5.31
CA THR A 205 18.09 16.02 5.37
C THR A 205 16.64 16.42 5.11
N GLY A 206 16.21 17.38 5.92
CA GLY A 206 14.82 17.75 6.17
C GLY A 206 14.01 18.22 4.97
N ALA A 207 12.71 17.95 5.09
CA ALA A 207 11.58 18.52 4.36
C ALA A 207 11.45 18.13 2.88
N LEU A 208 10.61 17.12 2.62
CA LEU A 208 9.60 17.05 1.55
C LEU A 208 8.71 15.81 1.79
N ALA A 209 7.44 15.93 1.40
CA ALA A 209 6.32 15.07 1.79
C ALA A 209 6.61 13.55 1.83
N THR A 210 6.76 13.02 3.05
CA THR A 210 6.80 11.60 3.33
C THR A 210 5.38 11.05 3.36
N THR A 211 5.02 10.24 2.36
CA THR A 211 4.01 9.20 2.55
C THR A 211 4.62 8.17 3.48
N SER A 212 4.57 8.43 4.78
CA SER A 212 4.96 7.48 5.81
C SER A 212 3.99 6.30 5.74
N VAL A 213 4.42 5.20 5.13
CA VAL A 213 3.78 3.90 5.35
C VAL A 213 4.12 3.50 6.77
N LEU A 214 3.35 4.05 7.73
CA LEU A 214 3.44 3.76 9.15
C LEU A 214 2.82 2.39 9.41
N ALA A 215 3.39 1.34 8.83
CA ALA A 215 2.92 -0.03 8.94
C ALA A 215 3.88 -0.91 9.76
N ALA A 216 4.60 -0.33 10.72
CA ALA A 216 5.21 -1.12 11.78
C ALA A 216 4.10 -1.60 12.73
N ALA A 217 3.63 -2.83 12.51
CA ALA A 217 2.87 -3.69 13.42
C ALA A 217 2.10 -2.99 14.56
N ARG A 218 1.02 -2.26 14.23
CA ARG A 218 0.00 -1.91 15.22
C ARG A 218 -1.02 -3.04 15.30
N THR A 219 -1.01 -3.75 16.42
CA THR A 219 -2.00 -4.77 16.79
C THR A 219 -3.41 -4.22 16.66
N ALA A 220 -4.28 -4.94 15.95
CA ALA A 220 -5.72 -4.84 16.18
C ALA A 220 -5.96 -5.14 17.67
N LYS A 221 -6.55 -4.18 18.38
CA LYS A 221 -7.19 -4.44 19.68
C LYS A 221 -8.67 -4.66 19.43
#